data_AF-A0A6L9G0P9-F1
#
_entry.id   AF-A0A6L9G0P9-F1
#
_cell.length_a   1.000
_cell.length_b   1.000
_cell.length_c   1.000
_cell.angle_alpha   90.00
_cell.angle_beta   90.00
_cell.angle_gamma   90.00
#
_symmetry.space_group_name_H-M   'P 1'
#
loop_
_entity.id
_entity.type
_entity.pdbx_description
1 polymer ?
#
loop_
_entity_poly.entity_id
_entity_poly.type
_entity_poly.pdbx_seq_one_letter_code
_entity_poly.pdbx_strand_id
1 'polypeptide(L)'
;MPLNNGYGVLIGSLHNYYRDPPDDFGRYYHGNLVVHAPAGNYKCAIDVDPKNMPDGIQWRTVRLRALDFAAISSLPDGWHPLALDPSSGALDYIRSKVLHPPVVIHLLRYSSCLNRLLAWLRWNPPWKSGTGFQALTELEGVIDDGARFFVFGEPFSSGLGVHNVHQNQGDPVGGGHDAENWIWQDGGTIVLKADGRLLGFLNKFQTQSFTTDERGRPA
;
A
#
# COMPACT_ATOMS: atom_id res chain seq x y z
N MET A 1 1.38 -0.59 18.33
CA MET A 1 2.36 -1.69 18.47
C MET A 1 2.46 -2.35 17.12
N PRO A 2 3.57 -3.02 16.79
CA PRO A 2 3.67 -3.74 15.53
C PRO A 2 2.52 -4.74 15.33
N LEU A 3 2.22 -5.05 14.07
CA LEU A 3 1.27 -6.10 13.67
C LEU A 3 1.57 -7.44 14.36
N ASN A 4 0.52 -8.13 14.80
CA ASN A 4 0.63 -9.24 15.76
C ASN A 4 1.31 -10.49 15.19
N ASN A 5 1.09 -10.77 13.91
CA ASN A 5 1.65 -11.93 13.19
C ASN A 5 2.91 -11.55 12.39
N GLY A 6 3.45 -10.35 12.63
CA GLY A 6 4.63 -9.82 11.95
C GLY A 6 4.29 -9.04 10.68
N TYR A 7 5.32 -8.64 9.96
CA TYR A 7 5.21 -7.84 8.76
C TYR A 7 6.17 -8.36 7.69
N GLY A 8 5.76 -8.27 6.43
CA GLY A 8 6.60 -8.73 5.33
C GLY A 8 6.01 -8.45 3.96
N VAL A 9 6.62 -9.11 2.98
CA VAL A 9 6.20 -9.08 1.59
C VAL A 9 6.02 -10.50 1.05
N LEU A 10 4.90 -10.73 0.40
CA LEU A 10 4.67 -11.90 -0.44
C LEU A 10 5.08 -11.58 -1.87
N ILE A 11 5.86 -12.47 -2.48
CA ILE A 11 6.35 -12.33 -3.85
C ILE A 11 5.90 -13.52 -4.70
N GLY A 12 5.36 -13.26 -5.89
CA GLY A 12 4.91 -14.33 -6.79
C GLY A 12 4.26 -13.83 -8.07
N SER A 13 3.47 -14.70 -8.71
CA SER A 13 2.73 -14.39 -9.94
C SER A 13 1.21 -14.33 -9.70
N LEU A 14 0.49 -13.64 -10.58
CA LEU A 14 -0.96 -13.58 -10.50
C LEU A 14 -1.56 -14.96 -10.76
N HIS A 15 -2.36 -15.47 -9.82
CA HIS A 15 -3.19 -16.65 -10.03
C HIS A 15 -4.63 -16.26 -10.37
N ASN A 16 -5.20 -15.33 -9.62
CA ASN A 16 -6.58 -14.86 -9.81
C ASN A 16 -6.76 -13.47 -9.16
N TYR A 17 -7.80 -12.76 -9.57
CA TYR A 17 -8.28 -11.56 -8.90
C TYR A 17 -9.81 -11.53 -8.95
N TYR A 18 -10.44 -11.16 -7.83
CA TYR A 18 -11.88 -10.94 -7.78
C TYR A 18 -12.20 -9.90 -6.70
N ARG A 19 -13.38 -9.31 -6.80
CA ARG A 19 -13.94 -8.43 -5.76
C ARG A 19 -14.90 -9.25 -4.90
N ASP A 20 -15.04 -8.91 -3.63
CA ASP A 20 -16.15 -9.43 -2.85
C ASP A 20 -17.49 -9.07 -3.55
N PRO A 21 -18.51 -9.95 -3.49
CA PRO A 21 -19.79 -9.68 -4.11
C PRO A 21 -20.38 -8.37 -3.55
N PRO A 22 -21.05 -7.56 -4.39
CA PRO A 22 -21.77 -6.39 -3.92
C PRO A 22 -23.05 -6.84 -3.21
N ASP A 23 -22.94 -7.30 -1.97
CA ASP A 23 -24.06 -7.32 -1.03
C ASP A 23 -24.01 -6.08 -0.13
N ASP A 24 -24.90 -6.03 0.87
CA ASP A 24 -25.30 -4.85 1.65
C ASP A 24 -24.18 -4.30 2.55
N PHE A 25 -23.02 -3.92 1.98
CA PHE A 25 -21.84 -3.29 2.60
C PHE A 25 -21.57 -3.77 4.04
N GLY A 26 -21.76 -5.08 4.25
CA GLY A 26 -22.18 -5.59 5.56
C GLY A 26 -21.06 -6.25 6.35
N ARG A 27 -20.00 -6.70 5.67
CA ARG A 27 -18.74 -7.16 6.29
C ARG A 27 -17.59 -7.01 5.29
N TYR A 28 -16.94 -5.85 5.31
CA TYR A 28 -15.64 -5.58 4.70
C TYR A 28 -15.56 -5.92 3.20
N TYR A 29 -15.83 -4.95 2.34
CA TYR A 29 -15.55 -5.00 0.90
C TYR A 29 -14.04 -5.01 0.59
N HIS A 30 -13.53 -6.10 0.01
CA HIS A 30 -12.13 -6.21 -0.41
C HIS A 30 -11.96 -6.46 -1.91
N GLY A 31 -10.79 -6.05 -2.40
CA GLY A 31 -10.19 -6.70 -3.57
C GLY A 31 -9.41 -7.93 -3.10
N ASN A 32 -9.70 -9.09 -3.67
CA ASN A 32 -9.00 -10.33 -3.38
C ASN A 32 -8.01 -10.64 -4.49
N LEU A 33 -6.72 -10.44 -4.21
CA LEU A 33 -5.63 -10.83 -5.09
C LEU A 33 -5.13 -12.22 -4.67
N VAL A 34 -5.14 -13.19 -5.59
CA VAL A 34 -4.57 -14.51 -5.34
C VAL A 34 -3.22 -14.58 -6.02
N VAL A 35 -2.16 -14.68 -5.22
CA VAL A 35 -0.77 -14.73 -5.69
C VAL A 35 -0.25 -16.17 -5.55
N HIS A 36 0.25 -16.72 -6.66
CA HIS A 36 0.92 -18.01 -6.66
C HIS A 36 2.39 -17.85 -6.28
N ALA A 37 2.83 -18.64 -5.31
CA ALA A 37 4.22 -18.75 -4.88
C ALA A 37 4.54 -20.23 -4.58
N PRO A 38 5.81 -20.63 -4.30
CA PRO A 38 6.18 -22.04 -4.16
C PRO A 38 5.37 -22.85 -3.12
N ALA A 39 4.90 -22.20 -2.05
CA ALA A 39 4.08 -22.85 -1.02
C ALA A 39 2.61 -23.04 -1.44
N GLY A 40 2.16 -22.39 -2.51
CA GLY A 40 0.81 -22.46 -3.04
C GLY A 40 0.22 -21.09 -3.33
N ASN A 41 -1.12 -21.04 -3.37
CA ASN A 41 -1.88 -19.84 -3.64
C ASN A 41 -2.18 -19.09 -2.35
N TYR A 42 -1.67 -17.87 -2.24
CA TYR A 42 -1.91 -16.96 -1.11
C TYR A 42 -3.10 -16.06 -1.43
N LYS A 43 -4.03 -15.95 -0.49
CA LYS A 43 -5.14 -15.00 -0.57
C LYS A 43 -4.73 -13.68 0.06
N CYS A 44 -4.70 -12.61 -0.73
CA CYS A 44 -4.36 -11.27 -0.27
C CYS A 44 -5.62 -10.42 -0.24
N ALA A 45 -6.06 -10.02 0.94
CA ALA A 45 -7.21 -9.15 1.13
C ALA A 45 -6.75 -7.69 1.11
N ILE A 46 -7.19 -6.93 0.11
CA ILE A 46 -6.89 -5.51 -0.05
C ILE A 46 -8.07 -4.71 0.47
N ASP A 47 -7.85 -4.09 1.63
CA ASP A 47 -8.88 -3.41 2.39
C ASP A 47 -9.28 -2.08 1.74
N VAL A 48 -10.53 -2.02 1.30
CA VAL A 48 -11.13 -0.84 0.66
C VAL A 48 -12.54 -0.54 1.18
N ASP A 49 -12.86 -1.04 2.38
CA ASP A 49 -14.15 -0.80 3.04
C ASP A 49 -14.02 0.06 4.29
N PRO A 50 -14.19 1.37 4.14
CA PRO A 50 -14.31 2.28 5.25
C PRO A 50 -15.69 2.07 5.90
N LYS A 51 -15.74 1.33 7.01
CA LYS A 51 -16.97 1.10 7.77
C LYS A 51 -17.75 2.41 7.93
N ASN A 52 -19.02 2.41 7.52
CA ASN A 52 -19.95 3.53 7.67
C ASN A 52 -19.53 4.84 6.95
N MET A 53 -18.66 4.78 5.94
CA MET A 53 -18.27 5.96 5.16
C MET A 53 -18.04 5.57 3.69
N PRO A 54 -19.08 5.41 2.85
CA PRO A 54 -18.95 4.80 1.52
C PRO A 54 -17.88 5.40 0.58
N ASP A 55 -17.49 6.67 0.77
CA ASP A 55 -16.44 7.39 0.04
C ASP A 55 -15.13 7.55 0.83
N GLY A 56 -14.98 6.79 1.92
CA GLY A 56 -13.90 6.89 2.90
C GLY A 56 -12.58 6.26 2.49
N ILE A 57 -12.37 5.89 1.23
CA ILE A 57 -11.09 5.39 0.73
C ILE A 57 -10.30 6.51 0.08
N GLN A 58 -8.99 6.48 0.35
CA GLN A 58 -8.01 7.25 -0.38
C GLN A 58 -6.97 6.32 -0.98
N TRP A 59 -6.62 6.55 -2.24
CA TRP A 59 -5.60 5.72 -2.91
C TRP A 59 -4.69 6.56 -3.80
N ARG A 60 -3.54 5.98 -4.13
CA ARG A 60 -2.54 6.57 -5.01
C ARG A 60 -1.80 5.48 -5.77
N THR A 61 -1.64 5.69 -7.07
CA THR A 61 -0.72 4.90 -7.89
C THR A 61 0.62 5.61 -7.99
N VAL A 62 1.71 4.91 -7.71
CA VAL A 62 3.08 5.42 -7.73
C VAL A 62 3.93 4.63 -8.70
N ARG A 63 4.87 5.29 -9.37
CA ARG A 63 5.88 4.62 -10.20
C ARG A 63 7.19 4.57 -9.43
N LEU A 64 7.73 3.38 -9.21
CA LEU A 64 8.98 3.16 -8.50
C LEU A 64 10.14 3.06 -9.49
N ARG A 65 11.32 3.54 -9.07
CA ARG A 65 12.55 3.32 -9.84
C ARG A 65 13.06 1.91 -9.51
N ALA A 66 13.49 1.18 -10.54
CA ALA A 66 14.03 -0.18 -10.37
C ALA A 66 15.19 -0.24 -9.36
N LEU A 67 16.06 0.78 -9.34
CA LEU A 67 17.18 0.85 -8.39
C LEU A 67 16.72 0.97 -6.93
N ASP A 68 15.65 1.72 -6.67
CA ASP A 68 15.15 1.92 -5.30
C ASP A 68 14.45 0.66 -4.75
N PHE A 69 13.96 -0.21 -5.64
CA PHE A 69 13.23 -1.42 -5.28
C PHE A 69 14.02 -2.71 -5.55
N ALA A 70 15.31 -2.57 -5.89
CA ALA A 70 16.16 -3.68 -6.35
C ALA A 70 16.34 -4.76 -5.28
N ALA A 71 16.50 -4.37 -4.01
CA ALA A 71 16.67 -5.32 -2.91
C ALA A 71 15.47 -6.28 -2.81
N ILE A 72 14.25 -5.73 -2.74
CA ILE A 72 13.02 -6.53 -2.72
C ILE A 72 12.82 -7.31 -4.02
N SER A 73 13.08 -6.68 -5.18
CA SER A 73 12.93 -7.35 -6.49
C SER A 73 13.89 -8.52 -6.68
N SER A 74 15.00 -8.58 -5.97
CA SER A 74 15.98 -9.66 -6.05
C SER A 74 15.63 -10.89 -5.19
N LEU A 75 14.71 -10.75 -4.23
CA LEU A 75 14.25 -11.86 -3.40
C LEU A 75 13.53 -12.91 -4.28
N PRO A 76 13.62 -14.22 -3.95
CA PRO A 76 12.87 -15.26 -4.66
C PRO A 76 11.37 -15.20 -4.35
N ASP A 77 10.55 -15.90 -5.14
CA ASP A 77 9.11 -16.00 -4.86
C ASP A 77 8.85 -16.73 -3.53
N GLY A 78 7.87 -16.24 -2.76
CA GLY A 78 7.58 -16.69 -1.40
C GLY A 78 7.29 -15.53 -0.43
N TRP A 79 7.02 -15.88 0.82
CA TRP A 79 6.86 -14.92 1.91
C TRP A 79 8.22 -14.54 2.51
N HIS A 80 8.44 -13.24 2.70
CA HIS A 80 9.67 -12.70 3.29
C HIS A 80 9.34 -11.75 4.44
N PRO A 81 9.70 -12.08 5.69
CA PRO A 81 9.57 -11.14 6.80
C PRO A 81 10.51 -9.95 6.59
N LEU A 82 10.04 -8.74 6.89
CA LEU A 82 10.80 -7.50 6.77
C LEU A 82 10.96 -6.84 8.13
N ALA A 83 12.14 -6.28 8.40
CA ALA A 83 12.36 -5.46 9.58
C ALA A 83 11.61 -4.12 9.46
N LEU A 84 11.16 -3.56 10.59
CA LEU A 84 10.32 -2.36 10.66
C LEU A 84 11.17 -1.08 10.60
N ASP A 85 11.94 -0.93 9.52
CA ASP A 85 12.91 0.14 9.37
C ASP A 85 13.11 0.51 7.87
N PRO A 86 13.64 1.71 7.57
CA PRO A 86 13.77 2.19 6.19
C PRO A 86 14.69 1.37 5.29
N SER A 87 15.56 0.50 5.85
CA SER A 87 16.57 -0.24 5.08
C SER A 87 16.08 -1.61 4.60
N SER A 88 15.00 -2.13 5.19
CA SER A 88 14.47 -3.46 4.87
C SER A 88 13.66 -3.50 3.56
N GLY A 89 13.18 -2.34 3.09
CA GLY A 89 12.18 -2.23 2.03
C GLY A 89 10.73 -2.25 2.54
N ALA A 90 10.52 -2.21 3.85
CA ALA A 90 9.22 -1.99 4.45
C ALA A 90 8.58 -0.69 3.96
N LEU A 91 7.26 -0.70 3.82
CA LEU A 91 6.53 0.47 3.36
C LEU A 91 6.19 1.39 4.54
N ASP A 92 6.38 2.68 4.31
CA ASP A 92 5.87 3.75 5.15
C ASP A 92 5.42 4.88 4.23
N TYR A 93 4.11 5.09 4.12
CA TYR A 93 3.52 6.03 3.17
C TYR A 93 3.85 7.48 3.52
N ILE A 94 4.21 7.77 4.77
CA ILE A 94 4.49 9.10 5.29
C ILE A 94 6.00 9.39 5.23
N ARG A 95 6.84 8.42 5.59
CA ARG A 95 8.30 8.59 5.74
C ARG A 95 9.10 8.14 4.52
N SER A 96 8.59 7.19 3.73
CA SER A 96 9.33 6.65 2.58
C SER A 96 9.27 7.58 1.38
N LYS A 97 10.39 8.25 1.12
CA LYS A 97 10.57 9.12 -0.06
C LYS A 97 10.43 8.37 -1.38
N VAL A 98 10.68 7.06 -1.40
CA VAL A 98 10.57 6.23 -2.61
C VAL A 98 9.11 6.07 -3.06
N LEU A 99 8.17 6.14 -2.11
CA LEU A 99 6.73 6.07 -2.38
C LEU A 99 6.12 7.43 -2.76
N HIS A 100 6.93 8.50 -2.79
CA HIS A 100 6.52 9.84 -3.17
C HIS A 100 7.05 10.12 -4.58
N PRO A 101 6.27 9.89 -5.65
CA PRO A 101 6.76 10.10 -7.01
C PRO A 101 7.29 11.53 -7.16
N PRO A 102 8.47 11.71 -7.78
CA PRO A 102 8.99 13.05 -8.01
C PRO A 102 8.07 13.75 -9.01
N VAL A 103 7.38 14.80 -8.58
CA VAL A 103 6.84 15.78 -9.53
C VAL A 103 8.06 16.39 -10.24
N VAL A 104 8.28 15.97 -11.49
CA VAL A 104 9.35 16.51 -12.35
C VAL A 104 8.91 17.88 -12.81
N ILE A 105 9.27 18.88 -12.01
CA ILE A 105 9.04 20.28 -12.35
C ILE A 105 10.29 20.72 -13.10
N HIS A 106 10.17 20.83 -14.42
CA HIS A 106 11.18 21.51 -15.23
C HIS A 106 11.33 22.93 -14.69
N LEU A 107 12.41 23.15 -13.94
CA LEU A 107 13.00 24.41 -13.49
C LEU A 107 12.18 25.67 -13.84
N LEU A 108 11.12 25.93 -13.08
CA LEU A 108 10.61 27.29 -12.96
C LEU A 108 11.56 28.04 -12.02
N ARG A 109 12.59 28.65 -12.61
CA ARG A 109 13.31 29.74 -11.94
C ARG A 109 12.28 30.83 -11.62
N TYR A 110 12.37 31.38 -10.41
CA TYR A 110 11.62 32.53 -9.88
C TYR A 110 10.23 32.26 -9.24
N SER A 111 10.24 31.72 -8.02
CA SER A 111 9.62 32.34 -6.82
C SER A 111 9.72 31.37 -5.63
N SER A 112 10.13 31.86 -4.46
CA SER A 112 10.41 31.01 -3.28
C SER A 112 9.16 30.32 -2.72
N CYS A 113 7.97 30.93 -2.86
CA CYS A 113 6.73 30.34 -2.39
C CYS A 113 6.21 29.23 -3.32
N LEU A 114 6.24 29.47 -4.64
CA LEU A 114 5.84 28.46 -5.62
C LEU A 114 6.80 27.27 -5.56
N ASN A 115 8.11 27.50 -5.43
CA ASN A 115 9.08 26.41 -5.31
C ASN A 115 8.88 25.59 -4.02
N ARG A 116 8.45 26.21 -2.91
CA ARG A 116 8.07 25.50 -1.68
C ARG A 116 6.79 24.68 -1.85
N LEU A 117 5.75 25.23 -2.46
CA LEU A 117 4.51 24.50 -2.75
C LEU A 117 4.74 23.34 -3.72
N LEU A 118 5.53 23.58 -4.76
CA LEU A 118 5.91 22.61 -5.76
C LEU A 118 6.81 21.51 -5.20
N ALA A 119 7.75 21.84 -4.31
CA ALA A 119 8.49 20.86 -3.52
C ALA A 119 7.55 20.09 -2.58
N TRP A 120 6.61 20.76 -1.92
CA TRP A 120 5.64 20.09 -1.05
C TRP A 120 4.74 19.11 -1.83
N LEU A 121 4.18 19.51 -2.98
CA LEU A 121 3.44 18.64 -3.90
C LEU A 121 4.31 17.50 -4.47
N ARG A 122 5.60 17.76 -4.68
CA ARG A 122 6.59 16.75 -5.10
C ARG A 122 6.81 15.66 -4.04
N TRP A 123 6.75 16.02 -2.77
CA TRP A 123 6.90 15.07 -1.66
C TRP A 123 5.54 14.55 -1.14
N ASN A 124 4.43 15.20 -1.48
CA ASN A 124 3.07 14.81 -1.09
C ASN A 124 2.12 14.82 -2.29
N PRO A 125 2.29 13.91 -3.26
CA PRO A 125 1.39 13.83 -4.40
C PRO A 125 -0.04 13.51 -3.91
N PRO A 126 -1.05 14.20 -4.45
CA PRO A 126 -2.40 14.16 -3.92
C PRO A 126 -2.97 12.74 -3.98
N TRP A 127 -3.57 12.33 -2.89
CA TRP A 127 -4.37 11.11 -2.83
C TRP A 127 -5.69 11.33 -3.58
N LYS A 128 -6.09 10.36 -4.39
CA LYS A 128 -7.47 10.29 -4.88
C LYS A 128 -8.36 9.87 -3.71
N SER A 129 -9.61 10.32 -3.73
CA SER A 129 -10.61 9.96 -2.71
C SER A 129 -11.89 9.52 -3.41
N GLY A 130 -12.61 8.58 -2.82
CA GLY A 130 -13.81 8.00 -3.43
C GLY A 130 -14.18 6.65 -2.84
N THR A 131 -14.95 5.87 -3.60
CA THR A 131 -15.46 4.57 -3.12
C THR A 131 -14.43 3.47 -3.25
N GLY A 132 -14.60 2.40 -2.47
CA GLY A 132 -13.79 1.18 -2.62
C GLY A 132 -13.87 0.60 -4.05
N PHE A 133 -15.03 0.69 -4.69
CA PHE A 133 -15.20 0.26 -6.10
C PHE A 133 -14.25 1.03 -7.03
N GLN A 134 -14.18 2.36 -6.92
CA GLN A 134 -13.31 3.19 -7.75
C GLN A 134 -11.83 2.89 -7.50
N ALA A 135 -11.46 2.70 -6.23
CA ALA A 135 -10.13 2.30 -5.84
C ALA A 135 -9.73 0.95 -6.47
N LEU A 136 -10.62 -0.04 -6.41
CA LEU A 136 -10.38 -1.36 -7.01
C LEU A 136 -10.35 -1.34 -8.53
N THR A 137 -11.12 -0.46 -9.19
CA THR A 137 -11.01 -0.25 -10.64
C THR A 137 -9.63 0.29 -11.03
N GLU A 138 -9.03 1.16 -10.21
CA GLU A 138 -7.65 1.60 -10.47
C GLU A 138 -6.60 0.54 -10.13
N LEU A 139 -6.81 -0.23 -9.05
CA LEU A 139 -5.98 -1.38 -8.73
C LEU A 139 -5.96 -2.38 -9.90
N GLU A 140 -7.10 -2.67 -10.51
CA GLU A 140 -7.21 -3.54 -11.70
C GLU A 140 -6.27 -3.09 -12.82
N GLY A 141 -6.23 -1.79 -13.12
CA GLY A 141 -5.27 -1.25 -14.10
C GLY A 141 -3.79 -1.37 -13.68
N VAL A 142 -3.51 -1.40 -12.37
CA VAL A 142 -2.15 -1.64 -11.85
C VAL A 142 -1.76 -3.11 -11.99
N ILE A 143 -2.65 -4.05 -11.69
CA ILE A 143 -2.38 -5.50 -11.71
C ILE A 143 -2.45 -6.13 -13.10
N ASP A 144 -3.18 -5.52 -14.04
CA ASP A 144 -3.23 -5.95 -15.45
C ASP A 144 -1.82 -6.06 -16.05
N ASP A 145 -1.52 -6.98 -16.97
CA ASP A 145 -0.14 -7.15 -17.51
C ASP A 145 1.00 -7.26 -16.45
N GLY A 146 0.67 -7.69 -15.23
CA GLY A 146 1.63 -7.89 -14.15
C GLY A 146 2.48 -9.13 -14.37
N ALA A 147 3.80 -8.97 -14.43
CA ALA A 147 4.75 -10.07 -14.53
C ALA A 147 5.13 -10.64 -13.16
N ARG A 148 5.22 -9.79 -12.13
CA ARG A 148 5.56 -10.20 -10.76
C ARG A 148 4.91 -9.29 -9.73
N PHE A 149 4.40 -9.88 -8.65
CA PHE A 149 3.59 -9.22 -7.64
C PHE A 149 4.32 -9.22 -6.30
N PHE A 150 4.20 -8.10 -5.58
CA PHE A 150 4.78 -7.85 -4.28
C PHE A 150 3.66 -7.31 -3.38
N VAL A 151 3.14 -8.14 -2.47
CA VAL A 151 2.05 -7.75 -1.57
C VAL A 151 2.58 -7.61 -0.16
N PHE A 152 2.49 -6.40 0.38
CA PHE A 152 2.97 -6.04 1.70
C PHE A 152 1.82 -6.04 2.71
N GLY A 153 2.09 -6.52 3.92
CA GLY A 153 1.10 -6.54 4.99
C GLY A 153 1.47 -7.54 6.08
N GLU A 154 0.43 -8.06 6.74
CA GLU A 154 0.51 -9.07 7.79
C GLU A 154 0.20 -10.46 7.22
N PRO A 155 1.01 -11.50 7.50
CA PRO A 155 0.68 -12.85 7.07
C PRO A 155 -0.47 -13.43 7.92
N PHE A 156 -1.30 -14.28 7.32
CA PHE A 156 -2.33 -14.99 8.08
C PHE A 156 -1.70 -15.85 9.18
N SER A 157 -2.34 -15.90 10.35
CA SER A 157 -1.95 -16.80 11.45
C SER A 157 -2.19 -18.29 11.12
N SER A 158 -3.03 -18.57 10.12
CA SER A 158 -3.30 -19.91 9.59
C SER A 158 -3.63 -19.86 8.10
N GLY A 159 -3.09 -20.82 7.34
CA GLY A 159 -3.23 -20.87 5.88
C GLY A 159 -2.29 -19.91 5.15
N LEU A 160 -2.51 -19.76 3.83
CA LEU A 160 -1.70 -18.91 2.97
C LEU A 160 -2.47 -17.64 2.63
N GLY A 161 -2.02 -16.51 3.17
CA GLY A 161 -2.60 -15.22 2.86
C GLY A 161 -1.91 -14.04 3.51
N VAL A 162 -2.31 -12.86 3.07
CA VAL A 162 -1.83 -11.56 3.56
C VAL A 162 -3.06 -10.66 3.79
N HIS A 163 -3.12 -9.99 4.94
CA HIS A 163 -4.12 -8.98 5.28
C HIS A 163 -3.43 -7.68 5.73
N ASN A 164 -4.23 -6.69 6.14
CA ASN A 164 -3.72 -5.36 6.49
C ASN A 164 -2.94 -4.77 5.31
N VAL A 165 -3.49 -4.94 4.10
CA VAL A 165 -2.91 -4.46 2.84
C VAL A 165 -3.45 -3.04 2.58
N HIS A 166 -3.11 -2.13 3.49
CA HIS A 166 -3.40 -0.71 3.48
C HIS A 166 -2.44 0.02 4.44
N GLN A 167 -2.56 1.34 4.59
CA GLN A 167 -1.79 2.08 5.61
C GLN A 167 -2.07 1.53 7.03
N ASN A 168 -1.04 1.15 7.78
CA ASN A 168 -1.16 0.53 9.11
C ASN A 168 -0.67 1.49 10.21
N GLN A 169 -0.95 2.78 10.00
CA GLN A 169 -0.64 3.88 10.90
C GLN A 169 -1.67 5.01 10.75
N GLY A 170 -1.72 5.89 11.74
CA GLY A 170 -2.60 7.06 11.76
C GLY A 170 -4.04 6.74 12.14
N ASP A 171 -4.36 5.54 12.63
CA ASP A 171 -5.70 5.23 13.12
C ASP A 171 -6.07 6.10 14.33
N PRO A 172 -7.30 6.65 14.37
CA PRO A 172 -7.73 7.56 15.42
C PRO A 172 -7.81 6.84 16.77
N VAL A 173 -7.36 7.51 17.83
CA VAL A 173 -7.38 6.97 19.20
C VAL A 173 -8.80 6.56 19.59
N GLY A 174 -8.98 5.32 20.04
CA GLY A 174 -10.29 4.75 20.37
C GLY A 174 -11.12 4.29 19.16
N GLY A 175 -10.56 4.30 17.94
CA GLY A 175 -11.19 3.80 16.71
C GLY A 175 -11.22 2.28 16.57
N GLY A 176 -10.57 1.54 17.49
CA GLY A 176 -10.55 0.07 17.53
C GLY A 176 -9.35 -0.57 16.85
N HIS A 177 -8.64 0.17 16.00
CA HIS A 177 -7.42 -0.26 15.30
C HIS A 177 -6.18 0.56 15.71
N ASP A 178 -6.34 1.54 16.60
CA ASP A 178 -5.27 2.44 17.06
C ASP A 178 -4.15 1.75 17.84
N ALA A 179 -4.44 0.58 18.40
CA ALA A 179 -3.45 -0.28 19.03
C ALA A 179 -2.40 -0.77 18.03
N GLU A 180 -2.76 -0.96 16.75
CA GLU A 180 -1.90 -1.51 15.70
C GLU A 180 -1.08 -0.43 14.98
N ASN A 181 -1.27 0.86 15.31
CA ASN A 181 -0.43 1.94 14.82
C ASN A 181 1.07 1.66 15.06
N TRP A 182 1.85 1.67 13.97
CA TRP A 182 3.31 1.64 14.00
C TRP A 182 3.91 2.14 12.67
N ILE A 183 5.16 2.59 12.71
CA ILE A 183 5.89 3.06 11.52
C ILE A 183 6.48 1.88 10.74
N TRP A 184 6.79 2.07 9.45
CA TRP A 184 7.44 1.04 8.61
C TRP A 184 6.75 -0.33 8.59
N GLN A 185 5.42 -0.35 8.55
CA GLN A 185 4.62 -1.57 8.40
C GLN A 185 3.38 -1.37 7.54
N ASP A 186 3.34 -0.33 6.71
CA ASP A 186 2.20 -0.10 5.84
C ASP A 186 2.10 -1.26 4.83
N GLY A 187 0.88 -1.71 4.58
CA GLY A 187 0.58 -2.67 3.53
C GLY A 187 0.57 -2.01 2.16
N GLY A 188 0.33 -2.79 1.11
CA GLY A 188 0.19 -2.27 -0.25
C GLY A 188 0.51 -3.30 -1.33
N THR A 189 0.19 -2.95 -2.58
CA THR A 189 0.44 -3.84 -3.73
C THR A 189 1.40 -3.18 -4.71
N ILE A 190 2.55 -3.81 -4.97
CA ILE A 190 3.50 -3.38 -6.00
C ILE A 190 3.58 -4.46 -7.08
N VAL A 191 3.65 -4.04 -8.34
CA VAL A 191 3.67 -4.94 -9.50
C VAL A 191 4.82 -4.53 -10.43
N LEU A 192 5.66 -5.51 -10.76
CA LEU A 192 6.56 -5.42 -11.91
C LEU A 192 5.77 -5.81 -13.16
N LYS A 193 5.64 -4.87 -14.09
CA LYS A 193 4.96 -5.06 -15.37
C LYS A 193 5.87 -5.81 -16.35
N ALA A 194 5.27 -6.42 -17.37
CA ALA A 194 6.02 -7.11 -18.43
C ALA A 194 7.04 -6.22 -19.17
N ASP A 195 6.77 -4.90 -19.23
CA ASP A 195 7.67 -3.90 -19.83
C ASP A 195 8.76 -3.36 -18.89
N GLY A 196 8.88 -3.92 -17.68
CA GLY A 196 9.88 -3.54 -16.68
C GLY A 196 9.50 -2.33 -15.82
N ARG A 197 8.32 -1.72 -16.01
CA ARG A 197 7.82 -0.70 -15.07
C ARG A 197 7.48 -1.33 -13.72
N LEU A 198 7.75 -0.61 -12.63
CA LEU A 198 7.27 -0.94 -11.29
C LEU A 198 6.17 0.06 -10.90
N LEU A 199 4.97 -0.45 -10.67
CA LEU A 199 3.80 0.33 -10.25
C LEU A 199 3.35 -0.12 -8.87
N GLY A 200 3.19 0.82 -7.94
CA GLY A 200 2.62 0.58 -6.63
C GLY A 200 1.22 1.16 -6.53
N PHE A 201 0.28 0.39 -6.01
CA PHE A 201 -1.03 0.83 -5.56
C PHE A 201 -1.00 0.93 -4.03
N LEU A 202 -1.17 2.15 -3.52
CA LEU A 202 -1.19 2.47 -2.10
C LEU A 202 -2.62 2.89 -1.74
N ASN A 203 -3.15 2.40 -0.63
CA ASN A 203 -4.52 2.67 -0.17
C ASN A 203 -4.55 2.90 1.34
N LYS A 204 -5.44 3.79 1.77
CA LYS A 204 -5.69 4.11 3.18
C LYS A 204 -7.12 4.53 3.39
N PHE A 205 -7.55 4.55 4.64
CA PHE A 205 -8.85 5.12 5.02
C PHE A 205 -8.74 6.64 5.23
N GLN A 206 -9.81 7.39 4.95
CA GLN A 206 -9.88 8.83 5.20
C GLN A 206 -9.70 9.17 6.69
N THR A 207 -10.16 8.29 7.56
CA THR A 207 -10.02 8.41 9.02
C THR A 207 -8.57 8.33 9.49
N GLN A 208 -7.68 7.73 8.70
CA GLN A 208 -6.27 7.58 9.05
C GLN A 208 -5.49 8.86 8.76
N SER A 209 -4.85 9.37 9.81
CA SER A 209 -3.98 10.54 9.75
C SER A 209 -2.80 10.32 8.80
N PHE A 210 -2.42 11.37 8.10
CA PHE A 210 -1.19 11.41 7.29
C PHE A 210 -0.06 12.20 7.98
N THR A 211 -0.26 12.58 9.24
CA THR A 211 0.76 13.12 10.13
C THR A 211 0.80 12.24 11.37
N THR A 212 1.93 11.56 11.61
CA THR A 212 2.08 10.60 12.70
C THR A 212 3.36 10.81 13.50
N ASP A 213 3.32 10.44 14.79
CA ASP A 213 4.48 10.41 15.67
C ASP A 213 5.41 9.22 15.37
N GLU A 214 6.51 9.08 16.12
CA GLU A 214 7.47 7.97 15.98
C GLU A 214 6.90 6.58 16.33
N ARG A 215 5.63 6.50 16.74
CA ARG A 215 4.89 5.26 17.00
C ARG A 215 3.74 5.06 16.01
N GLY A 216 3.68 5.85 14.94
CA GLY A 216 2.64 5.78 13.92
C GLY A 216 1.28 6.27 14.39
N ARG A 217 1.17 6.92 15.55
CA ARG A 217 -0.09 7.47 16.06
C ARG A 217 -0.34 8.85 15.47
N PRO A 218 -1.61 9.29 15.30
CA PRO A 218 -1.92 10.65 14.86
C PRO A 218 -1.21 11.71 15.72
N ALA A 219 -0.62 12.71 15.07
CA ALA A 219 0.10 13.84 15.70
C ALA A 219 -0.41 15.19 15.20
#